data_AF-A0A382R2M5-F1
#
_entry.id   AF-A0A382R2M5-F1
#
_cell.length_a   1.000
_cell.length_b   1.000
_cell.length_c   1.000
_cell.angle_alpha   90.00
_cell.angle_beta   90.00
_cell.angle_gamma   90.00
#
_symmetry.space_group_name_H-M   'P 1'
#
loop_
_entity.id
_entity.type
_entity.pdbx_description
1 polymer ?
#
loop_
_entity_poly.entity_id
_entity_poly.type
_entity_poly.pdbx_seq_one_letter_code
_entity_poly.pdbx_strand_id
1 'polypeptide(L)'
;EGHELFYEYHSNESGHPDTVLFHALGAWRVQPAFHDILWNSAFLLPAYQLLGKKFRLFHDQLFSKPAKHGGVVAWHQDFSYWTWTQPMAHLTCWIGLDDATEENGCMHYIPRSHRWGLLKKTGLAGDMDSVREVLTPEQVSDFENQCPVVLKKGECSFHHPLMMHGSYENKSNRPRRATVINVFADGVTSNFEGGHSPGTENFPMLPKGEKMAGDFYPLLFDPAEQLGELADTIKTINDV
;
A
#
# COMPACT_ATOMS: atom_id res chain seq x y z
N GLU A 1 11.36 -11.34 19.75
CA GLU A 1 12.58 -11.68 19.01
C GLU A 1 12.28 -11.58 17.51
N GLY A 2 13.18 -11.01 16.70
CA GLY A 2 12.99 -10.84 15.25
C GLY A 2 12.38 -9.50 14.80
N HIS A 3 12.08 -8.59 15.73
CA HIS A 3 11.57 -7.25 15.41
C HIS A 3 12.63 -6.39 14.71
N GLU A 4 13.90 -6.62 15.01
CA GLU A 4 15.08 -5.99 14.42
C GLU A 4 15.29 -6.33 12.93
N LEU A 5 14.56 -7.33 12.42
CA LEU A 5 14.65 -7.75 11.01
C LEU A 5 13.69 -6.97 10.11
N PHE A 6 12.74 -6.24 10.68
CA PHE A 6 11.84 -5.35 9.96
C PHE A 6 12.49 -3.98 9.79
N TYR A 7 12.21 -3.31 8.67
CA TYR A 7 12.63 -1.92 8.49
C TYR A 7 11.87 -0.98 9.43
N GLU A 8 10.61 -1.30 9.68
CA GLU A 8 9.74 -0.52 10.52
C GLU A 8 8.82 -1.50 11.26
N TYR A 9 8.63 -1.28 12.56
CA TYR A 9 7.88 -2.20 13.41
C TYR A 9 7.15 -1.45 14.51
N HIS A 10 5.83 -1.46 14.42
CA HIS A 10 4.93 -0.83 15.36
C HIS A 10 3.97 -1.88 15.89
N SER A 11 4.19 -2.26 17.15
CA SER A 11 3.27 -3.15 17.87
C SER A 11 1.89 -2.52 18.07
N ASN A 12 1.83 -1.17 18.13
CA ASN A 12 0.61 -0.39 18.15
C ASN A 12 0.85 1.06 17.68
N GLU A 13 0.43 1.37 16.45
CA GLU A 13 0.53 2.72 15.88
C GLU A 13 -0.41 3.75 16.50
N SER A 14 -1.50 3.32 17.15
CA SER A 14 -2.42 4.28 17.76
C SER A 14 -1.93 4.82 19.10
N GLY A 15 -0.96 4.16 19.74
CA GLY A 15 -0.53 4.44 21.11
C GLY A 15 -1.56 4.11 22.18
N HIS A 16 -2.77 3.64 21.82
CA HIS A 16 -3.87 3.34 22.74
C HIS A 16 -4.23 1.85 22.75
N PRO A 17 -4.37 1.22 23.93
CA PRO A 17 -4.56 -0.23 24.05
C PRO A 17 -5.92 -0.72 23.52
N ASP A 18 -6.91 0.16 23.41
CA ASP A 18 -8.26 -0.19 22.92
C ASP A 18 -8.43 0.02 21.41
N THR A 19 -7.43 0.57 20.74
CA THR A 19 -7.44 0.87 19.29
C THR A 19 -6.14 0.40 18.63
N VAL A 20 -5.68 -0.80 18.97
CA VAL A 20 -4.45 -1.41 18.48
C VAL A 20 -4.42 -1.46 16.95
N LEU A 21 -3.34 -0.94 16.38
CA LEU A 21 -3.00 -1.09 14.97
C LEU A 21 -1.58 -1.61 14.87
N PHE A 22 -1.44 -2.91 14.58
CA PHE A 22 -0.13 -3.48 14.27
C PHE A 22 0.25 -3.13 12.84
N HIS A 23 1.48 -2.66 12.66
CA HIS A 23 2.05 -2.31 11.37
C HIS A 23 3.54 -2.64 11.34
N ALA A 24 4.01 -3.25 10.25
CA ALA A 24 5.43 -3.51 10.05
C ALA A 24 5.80 -3.51 8.57
N LEU A 25 7.03 -3.14 8.23
CA LEU A 25 7.57 -3.12 6.87
C LEU A 25 8.77 -4.07 6.74
N GLY A 26 8.91 -4.72 5.60
CA GLY A 26 10.08 -5.55 5.27
C GLY A 26 9.90 -7.04 5.51
N ALA A 27 8.67 -7.54 5.67
CA ALA A 27 8.40 -8.94 6.00
C ALA A 27 8.93 -9.91 4.94
N TRP A 28 9.01 -9.46 3.68
CA TRP A 28 9.54 -10.23 2.55
C TRP A 28 10.98 -10.71 2.71
N ARG A 29 11.78 -10.09 3.60
CA ARG A 29 13.15 -10.57 3.93
C ARG A 29 13.23 -11.31 5.25
N VAL A 30 12.14 -11.34 6.00
CA VAL A 30 12.06 -11.98 7.32
C VAL A 30 11.55 -13.41 7.19
N GLN A 31 10.60 -13.67 6.29
CA GLN A 31 9.98 -14.99 6.14
C GLN A 31 9.86 -15.42 4.67
N PRO A 32 10.16 -16.70 4.33
CA PRO A 32 10.05 -17.21 2.96
C PRO A 32 8.67 -17.02 2.33
N ALA A 33 7.58 -17.15 3.09
CA ALA A 33 6.24 -16.99 2.54
C ALA A 33 5.96 -15.56 2.02
N PHE A 34 6.48 -14.54 2.70
CA PHE A 34 6.36 -13.14 2.26
C PHE A 34 7.37 -12.80 1.16
N HIS A 35 8.48 -13.54 1.08
CA HIS A 35 9.37 -13.47 -0.06
C HIS A 35 8.65 -13.99 -1.32
N ASP A 36 8.15 -15.23 -1.27
CA ASP A 36 7.64 -15.94 -2.45
C ASP A 36 6.37 -15.32 -3.02
N ILE A 37 5.53 -14.69 -2.19
CA ILE A 37 4.30 -14.02 -2.66
C ILE A 37 4.60 -12.86 -3.62
N LEU A 38 5.78 -12.22 -3.51
CA LEU A 38 6.18 -11.14 -4.42
C LEU A 38 6.31 -11.60 -5.87
N TRP A 39 6.64 -12.88 -6.10
CA TRP A 39 6.79 -13.47 -7.43
C TRP A 39 5.60 -14.34 -7.85
N ASN A 40 4.48 -14.26 -7.13
CA ASN A 40 3.27 -15.00 -7.50
C ASN A 40 2.64 -14.41 -8.77
N SER A 41 2.39 -15.23 -9.79
CA SER A 41 1.81 -14.80 -11.08
C SER A 41 0.41 -14.16 -10.94
N ALA A 42 -0.37 -14.57 -9.93
CA ALA A 42 -1.66 -13.98 -9.62
C ALA A 42 -1.56 -12.53 -9.13
N PHE A 43 -0.37 -12.11 -8.66
CA PHE A 43 -0.05 -10.71 -8.38
C PHE A 43 0.66 -10.05 -9.57
N LEU A 44 1.69 -10.71 -10.13
CA LEU A 44 2.56 -10.11 -11.13
C LEU A 44 1.82 -9.69 -12.40
N LEU A 45 0.91 -10.52 -12.92
CA LEU A 45 0.19 -10.22 -14.16
C LEU A 45 -0.79 -9.06 -13.99
N PRO A 46 -1.70 -9.03 -13.01
CA PRO A 46 -2.55 -7.86 -12.79
C PRO A 46 -1.76 -6.58 -12.50
N ALA A 47 -0.67 -6.67 -11.73
CA ALA A 47 0.21 -5.53 -11.47
C ALA A 47 0.84 -4.99 -12.77
N TYR A 48 1.30 -5.87 -13.66
CA TYR A 48 1.80 -5.48 -14.98
C TYR A 48 0.71 -4.82 -15.82
N GLN A 49 -0.50 -5.38 -15.86
CA GLN A 49 -1.61 -4.79 -16.62
C GLN A 49 -1.97 -3.39 -16.10
N LEU A 50 -1.95 -3.18 -14.78
CA LEU A 50 -2.31 -1.90 -14.15
C LEU A 50 -1.19 -0.84 -14.20
N LEU A 51 0.09 -1.25 -14.23
CA LEU A 51 1.23 -0.32 -14.38
C LEU A 51 1.62 -0.08 -15.85
N GLY A 52 1.39 -1.06 -16.72
CA GLY A 52 1.79 -1.07 -18.12
C GLY A 52 3.30 -1.03 -18.36
N LYS A 53 4.11 -1.35 -17.34
CA LYS A 53 5.58 -1.26 -17.37
C LYS A 53 6.18 -2.41 -16.57
N LYS A 54 7.44 -2.76 -16.85
CA LYS A 54 8.25 -3.54 -15.91
C LYS A 54 8.35 -2.83 -14.57
N PHE A 55 8.37 -3.58 -13.48
CA PHE A 55 8.23 -3.02 -12.15
C PHE A 55 9.07 -3.73 -11.09
N ARG A 56 9.30 -3.01 -10.01
CA ARG A 56 10.13 -3.41 -8.87
C ARG A 56 9.33 -3.36 -7.60
N LEU A 57 9.77 -4.13 -6.61
CA LEU A 57 9.31 -3.95 -5.24
C LEU A 57 9.73 -2.55 -4.76
N PHE A 58 8.79 -1.84 -4.14
CA PHE A 58 9.10 -0.67 -3.33
C PHE A 58 9.31 -1.10 -1.88
N HIS A 59 8.26 -1.64 -1.25
CA HIS A 59 8.31 -2.31 0.04
C HIS A 59 7.03 -3.13 0.24
N ASP A 60 7.02 -4.01 1.23
CA ASP A 60 5.81 -4.70 1.70
C ASP A 60 5.41 -4.18 3.07
N GLN A 61 4.17 -4.48 3.47
CA GLN A 61 3.66 -4.15 4.80
C GLN A 61 2.82 -5.29 5.36
N LEU A 62 2.86 -5.45 6.67
CA LEU A 62 1.93 -6.28 7.42
C LEU A 62 0.99 -5.39 8.23
N PHE A 63 -0.29 -5.70 8.17
CA PHE A 63 -1.30 -5.07 9.02
C PHE A 63 -2.03 -6.12 9.83
N SER A 64 -2.28 -5.82 11.11
CA SER A 64 -3.19 -6.59 11.93
C SER A 64 -4.06 -5.70 12.79
N LYS A 65 -5.37 -5.94 12.71
CA LYS A 65 -6.37 -5.36 13.60
C LYS A 65 -6.89 -6.45 14.54
N PRO A 66 -6.55 -6.42 15.83
CA PRO A 66 -7.07 -7.38 16.81
C PRO A 66 -8.59 -7.35 16.88
N ALA A 67 -9.20 -8.47 17.30
CA ALA A 67 -10.64 -8.53 17.54
C ALA A 67 -11.05 -7.47 18.58
N LYS A 68 -12.15 -6.76 18.34
CA LYS A 68 -12.77 -5.72 19.20
C LYS A 68 -11.93 -4.46 19.48
N HIS A 69 -10.62 -4.56 19.40
CA HIS A 69 -9.68 -3.50 19.76
C HIS A 69 -8.93 -2.95 18.56
N GLY A 70 -9.25 -3.36 17.34
CA GLY A 70 -8.55 -2.88 16.15
C GLY A 70 -8.89 -1.41 15.88
N GLY A 71 -7.89 -0.53 15.89
CA GLY A 71 -8.08 0.91 15.63
C GLY A 71 -8.36 1.26 14.18
N VAL A 72 -8.63 2.53 13.87
CA VAL A 72 -8.79 3.00 12.48
C VAL A 72 -7.45 3.20 11.77
N VAL A 73 -7.46 3.08 10.45
CA VAL A 73 -6.48 3.74 9.58
C VAL A 73 -7.24 4.86 8.89
N ALA A 74 -6.89 6.10 9.22
CA ALA A 74 -7.58 7.29 8.73
C ALA A 74 -7.50 7.43 7.21
N TRP A 75 -8.41 8.21 6.63
CA TRP A 75 -8.42 8.48 5.20
C TRP A 75 -7.13 9.15 4.74
N HIS A 76 -6.44 8.55 3.76
CA HIS A 76 -5.18 9.06 3.25
C HIS A 76 -4.92 8.68 1.79
N GLN A 77 -3.87 9.29 1.23
CA GLN A 77 -3.22 8.85 -0.01
C GLN A 77 -1.84 8.32 0.35
N ASP A 78 -1.53 7.13 -0.13
CA ASP A 78 -0.22 6.51 0.07
C ASP A 78 0.92 7.43 -0.40
N PHE A 79 0.76 8.08 -1.57
CA PHE A 79 1.82 8.91 -2.14
C PHE A 79 2.20 10.11 -1.26
N SER A 80 1.31 10.55 -0.36
CA SER A 80 1.64 11.63 0.59
C SER A 80 2.76 11.25 1.57
N TYR A 81 3.06 9.96 1.71
CA TYR A 81 4.17 9.41 2.50
C TYR A 81 5.38 9.00 1.63
N TRP A 82 5.22 8.95 0.30
CA TRP A 82 6.21 8.41 -0.65
C TRP A 82 6.79 9.47 -1.59
N THR A 83 6.59 10.75 -1.28
CA THR A 83 7.08 11.91 -2.07
C THR A 83 8.61 11.99 -2.19
N TRP A 84 9.32 11.17 -1.40
CA TRP A 84 10.75 10.92 -1.51
C TRP A 84 11.14 10.01 -2.69
N THR A 85 10.21 9.71 -3.60
CA THR A 85 10.44 8.99 -4.86
C THR A 85 9.89 9.79 -6.05
N GLN A 86 10.46 9.61 -7.25
CA GLN A 86 9.96 10.25 -8.48
C GLN A 86 10.29 9.49 -9.78
N PRO A 87 9.47 9.58 -10.83
CA PRO A 87 8.11 10.15 -10.81
C PRO A 87 7.16 9.24 -10.02
N MET A 88 5.95 9.74 -9.73
CA MET A 88 4.88 8.90 -9.17
C MET A 88 4.48 7.83 -10.19
N ALA A 89 4.92 6.60 -9.97
CA ALA A 89 4.59 5.45 -10.81
C ALA A 89 4.39 4.18 -9.97
N HIS A 90 3.63 4.32 -8.88
CA HIS A 90 3.43 3.27 -7.88
C HIS A 90 2.11 2.55 -8.08
N LEU A 91 2.01 1.34 -7.51
CA LEU A 91 0.78 0.57 -7.41
C LEU A 91 0.81 -0.22 -6.10
N THR A 92 -0.32 -0.24 -5.42
CA THR A 92 -0.51 -1.00 -4.18
C THR A 92 -1.38 -2.21 -4.46
N CYS A 93 -0.99 -3.37 -3.94
CA CYS A 93 -1.82 -4.57 -3.86
C CYS A 93 -2.04 -4.95 -2.40
N TRP A 94 -3.28 -4.87 -1.93
CA TRP A 94 -3.66 -5.26 -0.58
C TRP A 94 -4.28 -6.65 -0.61
N ILE A 95 -3.75 -7.58 0.20
CA ILE A 95 -4.13 -8.99 0.19
C ILE A 95 -4.69 -9.39 1.56
N GLY A 96 -5.93 -9.89 1.58
CA GLY A 96 -6.57 -10.38 2.80
C GLY A 96 -5.99 -11.72 3.25
N LEU A 97 -5.33 -11.77 4.41
CA LEU A 97 -4.88 -13.03 5.03
C LEU A 97 -5.99 -13.70 5.86
N ASP A 98 -7.03 -12.94 6.17
CA ASP A 98 -8.32 -13.35 6.70
C ASP A 98 -9.44 -12.75 5.83
N ASP A 99 -10.68 -13.21 6.00
CA ASP A 99 -11.84 -12.53 5.40
C ASP A 99 -11.88 -11.06 5.88
N ALA A 100 -11.99 -10.12 4.95
CA ALA A 100 -12.17 -8.70 5.23
C ALA A 100 -13.65 -8.34 5.04
N THR A 101 -14.28 -7.87 6.10
CA THR A 101 -15.70 -7.50 6.15
C THR A 101 -15.84 -6.11 6.75
N GLU A 102 -16.98 -5.46 6.56
CA GLU A 102 -17.24 -4.16 7.19
C GLU A 102 -17.13 -4.24 8.72
N GLU A 103 -17.62 -5.32 9.34
CA GLU A 103 -17.57 -5.53 10.79
C GLU A 103 -16.14 -5.60 11.34
N ASN A 104 -15.22 -6.22 10.59
CA ASN A 104 -13.81 -6.32 10.97
C ASN A 104 -12.93 -5.23 10.33
N GLY A 105 -13.57 -4.21 9.73
CA GLY A 105 -12.99 -2.98 9.26
C GLY A 105 -12.30 -3.07 7.90
N CYS A 106 -12.85 -3.78 6.91
CA CYS A 106 -12.30 -3.80 5.55
C CYS A 106 -11.92 -2.40 5.04
N MET A 107 -11.07 -2.32 4.02
CA MET A 107 -10.77 -1.01 3.43
C MET A 107 -12.02 -0.38 2.85
N HIS A 108 -12.04 0.94 2.80
CA HIS A 108 -13.00 1.72 2.05
C HIS A 108 -12.25 2.57 1.04
N TYR A 109 -12.87 2.78 -0.13
CA TYR A 109 -12.37 3.65 -1.18
C TYR A 109 -13.38 4.75 -1.47
N ILE A 110 -12.88 5.91 -1.88
CA ILE A 110 -13.73 6.93 -2.53
C ILE A 110 -13.53 6.79 -4.04
N PRO A 111 -14.55 6.34 -4.79
CA PRO A 111 -14.42 6.14 -6.22
C PRO A 111 -13.90 7.39 -6.94
N ARG A 112 -12.98 7.19 -7.89
CA ARG A 112 -12.35 8.26 -8.72
C ARG A 112 -11.48 9.28 -7.97
N SER A 113 -11.32 9.17 -6.65
CA SER A 113 -10.51 10.10 -5.85
C SER A 113 -9.02 10.17 -6.24
N HIS A 114 -8.48 9.15 -6.91
CA HIS A 114 -7.14 9.20 -7.52
C HIS A 114 -6.94 10.36 -8.50
N ARG A 115 -8.02 11.00 -8.98
CA ARG A 115 -8.01 12.16 -9.89
C ARG A 115 -7.98 13.51 -9.17
N TRP A 116 -8.05 13.53 -7.85
CA TRP A 116 -8.07 14.77 -7.05
C TRP A 116 -6.70 15.46 -6.94
N GLY A 117 -5.64 14.83 -7.44
CA GLY A 117 -4.27 15.25 -7.19
C GLY A 117 -3.79 14.82 -5.81
N LEU A 118 -2.57 15.23 -5.47
CA LEU A 118 -1.97 14.94 -4.16
C LEU A 118 -2.49 15.91 -3.11
N LEU A 119 -3.13 15.38 -2.07
CA LEU A 119 -3.62 16.11 -0.91
C LEU A 119 -2.57 16.20 0.19
N LYS A 120 -2.74 17.18 1.07
CA LYS A 120 -1.91 17.33 2.26
C LYS A 120 -2.19 16.19 3.24
N LYS A 121 -1.13 15.64 3.84
CA LYS A 121 -1.19 14.64 4.91
C LYS A 121 -1.83 15.23 6.19
N THR A 122 -2.84 14.55 6.74
CA THR A 122 -3.56 14.95 7.97
C THR A 122 -3.35 14.01 9.16
N GLY A 123 -2.73 12.85 8.96
CA GLY A 123 -2.47 11.82 9.99
C GLY A 123 -2.94 10.44 9.55
N LEU A 124 -2.42 9.37 10.17
CA LEU A 124 -2.73 7.97 9.79
C LEU A 124 -3.59 7.23 10.82
N ALA A 125 -3.52 7.61 12.10
CA ALA A 125 -4.26 6.98 13.20
C ALA A 125 -5.05 8.03 13.99
N GLY A 126 -6.11 7.58 14.67
CA GLY A 126 -6.96 8.43 15.50
C GLY A 126 -8.19 8.94 14.77
N ASP A 127 -8.16 10.17 14.29
CA ASP A 127 -9.29 10.81 13.61
C ASP A 127 -9.43 10.31 12.17
N MET A 128 -10.42 9.44 11.95
CA MET A 128 -10.72 8.86 10.65
C MET A 128 -10.89 9.91 9.56
N ASP A 129 -11.57 11.01 9.88
CA ASP A 129 -12.12 11.96 8.91
C ASP A 129 -11.32 13.27 8.84
N SER A 130 -10.14 13.33 9.45
CA SER A 130 -9.28 14.52 9.47
C SER A 130 -8.95 15.09 8.08
N VAL A 131 -8.98 14.25 7.04
CA VAL A 131 -8.78 14.69 5.65
C VAL A 131 -9.86 15.67 5.18
N ARG A 132 -11.07 15.64 5.75
CA ARG A 132 -12.18 16.52 5.35
C ARG A 132 -11.82 18.01 5.45
N GLU A 133 -10.91 18.37 6.35
CA GLU A 133 -10.41 19.74 6.52
C GLU A 133 -9.64 20.28 5.30
N VAL A 134 -9.13 19.39 4.43
CA VAL A 134 -8.35 19.75 3.25
C VAL A 134 -9.07 19.46 1.93
N LEU A 135 -10.33 19.02 1.98
CA LEU A 135 -11.13 18.71 0.80
C LEU A 135 -11.89 19.94 0.29
N THR A 136 -12.08 20.02 -1.03
CA THR A 136 -13.03 20.97 -1.64
C THR A 136 -14.48 20.50 -1.41
N PRO A 137 -15.49 21.38 -1.55
CA PRO A 137 -16.90 20.98 -1.42
C PRO A 137 -17.30 19.82 -2.34
N GLU A 138 -16.78 19.78 -3.58
CA GLU A 138 -17.03 18.68 -4.52
C GLU A 138 -16.41 17.38 -4.03
N GLN A 139 -15.18 17.42 -3.50
CA GLN A 139 -14.51 16.25 -2.95
C GLN A 139 -15.20 15.72 -1.69
N VAL A 140 -15.75 16.61 -0.84
CA VAL A 140 -16.59 16.21 0.30
C VAL A 140 -17.86 15.52 -0.20
N SER A 141 -18.50 16.03 -1.25
CA SER A 141 -19.68 15.36 -1.84
C SER A 141 -19.33 13.96 -2.37
N ASP A 142 -18.18 13.81 -3.02
CA ASP A 142 -17.71 12.49 -3.48
C ASP A 142 -17.35 11.57 -2.31
N PHE A 143 -16.79 12.11 -1.22
CA PHE A 143 -16.44 11.37 0.00
C PHE A 143 -17.65 10.63 0.58
N GLU A 144 -18.84 11.22 0.54
CA GLU A 144 -20.09 10.57 0.98
C GLU A 144 -20.48 9.34 0.13
N ASN A 145 -19.86 9.16 -1.03
CA ASN A 145 -20.01 7.97 -1.90
C ASN A 145 -18.92 6.92 -1.68
N GLN A 146 -18.22 6.97 -0.55
CA GLN A 146 -17.26 5.93 -0.15
C GLN A 146 -17.90 4.53 -0.18
N CYS A 147 -17.13 3.52 -0.57
CA CYS A 147 -17.60 2.14 -0.64
C CYS A 147 -16.64 1.16 0.06
N PRO A 148 -17.19 0.13 0.74
CA PRO A 148 -16.38 -0.91 1.36
C PRO A 148 -15.78 -1.86 0.30
N VAL A 149 -14.59 -2.36 0.59
CA VAL A 149 -13.86 -3.35 -0.19
C VAL A 149 -13.85 -4.66 0.59
N VAL A 150 -14.97 -5.38 0.54
CA VAL A 150 -15.13 -6.69 1.18
C VAL A 150 -14.38 -7.74 0.37
N LEU A 151 -13.54 -8.54 1.04
CA LEU A 151 -12.69 -9.56 0.41
C LEU A 151 -12.76 -10.87 1.20
N LYS A 152 -12.68 -11.98 0.49
CA LYS A 152 -12.40 -13.29 1.10
C LYS A 152 -10.92 -13.48 1.33
N LYS A 153 -10.57 -14.35 2.29
CA LYS A 153 -9.18 -14.75 2.51
C LYS A 153 -8.53 -15.20 1.20
N GLY A 154 -7.39 -14.60 0.87
CA GLY A 154 -6.64 -14.85 -0.36
C GLY A 154 -7.00 -13.94 -1.54
N GLU A 155 -8.12 -13.20 -1.46
CA GLU A 155 -8.44 -12.16 -2.45
C GLU A 155 -7.64 -10.89 -2.18
N CYS A 156 -7.54 -10.04 -3.20
CA CYS A 156 -6.81 -8.79 -3.14
C CYS A 156 -7.55 -7.65 -3.82
N SER A 157 -7.17 -6.42 -3.48
CA SER A 157 -7.52 -5.21 -4.20
C SER A 157 -6.26 -4.49 -4.65
N PHE A 158 -6.38 -3.75 -5.76
CA PHE A 158 -5.33 -2.88 -6.25
C PHE A 158 -5.78 -1.42 -6.20
N HIS A 159 -4.88 -0.52 -5.84
CA HIS A 159 -5.18 0.91 -5.87
C HIS A 159 -4.00 1.76 -6.31
N HIS A 160 -4.34 2.85 -7.01
CA HIS A 160 -3.41 3.91 -7.40
C HIS A 160 -2.93 4.64 -6.14
N PRO A 161 -1.69 5.16 -6.07
CA PRO A 161 -1.13 5.76 -4.85
C PRO A 161 -1.80 7.09 -4.43
N LEU A 162 -2.67 7.65 -5.29
CA LEU A 162 -3.56 8.79 -4.98
C LEU A 162 -5.00 8.38 -4.64
N MET A 163 -5.33 7.10 -4.67
CA MET A 163 -6.67 6.65 -4.29
C MET A 163 -6.88 6.95 -2.82
N MET A 164 -7.89 7.77 -2.52
CA MET A 164 -8.30 7.99 -1.14
C MET A 164 -8.87 6.70 -0.58
N HIS A 165 -8.26 6.27 0.52
CA HIS A 165 -8.67 5.05 1.21
C HIS A 165 -8.44 5.15 2.71
N GLY A 166 -9.19 4.35 3.46
CA GLY A 166 -9.07 4.22 4.90
C GLY A 166 -9.62 2.86 5.33
N SER A 167 -9.49 2.52 6.61
CA SER A 167 -10.12 1.31 7.15
C SER A 167 -10.61 1.53 8.57
N TYR A 168 -11.88 1.23 8.81
CA TYR A 168 -12.50 1.43 10.11
C TYR A 168 -12.03 0.41 11.15
N GLU A 169 -12.51 0.57 12.38
CA GLU A 169 -12.23 -0.28 13.53
C GLU A 169 -12.59 -1.74 13.27
N ASN A 170 -11.94 -2.66 13.98
CA ASN A 170 -12.36 -4.06 14.01
C ASN A 170 -13.29 -4.28 15.22
N LYS A 171 -14.60 -4.35 14.98
CA LYS A 171 -15.62 -4.58 16.02
C LYS A 171 -15.97 -6.06 16.18
N SER A 172 -15.47 -6.91 15.29
CA SER A 172 -15.77 -8.33 15.27
C SER A 172 -15.04 -9.12 16.36
N ASN A 173 -15.43 -10.38 16.53
CA ASN A 173 -14.78 -11.34 17.43
C ASN A 173 -13.55 -12.04 16.82
N ARG A 174 -13.05 -11.59 15.66
CA ARG A 174 -11.90 -12.20 14.97
C ARG A 174 -10.87 -11.15 14.59
N PRO A 175 -9.57 -11.45 14.60
CA PRO A 175 -8.58 -10.55 14.05
C PRO A 175 -8.77 -10.43 12.53
N ARG A 176 -8.27 -9.33 11.96
CA ARG A 176 -8.14 -9.15 10.52
C ARG A 176 -6.69 -8.84 10.19
N ARG A 177 -6.04 -9.77 9.50
CA ARG A 177 -4.65 -9.64 9.03
C ARG A 177 -4.61 -9.43 7.53
N ALA A 178 -3.63 -8.66 7.10
CA ALA A 178 -3.38 -8.43 5.69
C ALA A 178 -1.88 -8.25 5.43
N THR A 179 -1.49 -8.55 4.21
CA THR A 179 -0.19 -8.17 3.67
C THR A 179 -0.40 -7.23 2.50
N VAL A 180 0.49 -6.28 2.32
CA VAL A 180 0.42 -5.28 1.26
C VAL A 180 1.73 -5.33 0.49
N ILE A 181 1.64 -5.35 -0.83
CA ILE A 181 2.78 -5.27 -1.73
C ILE A 181 2.70 -3.93 -2.45
N ASN A 182 3.68 -3.06 -2.21
CA ASN A 182 3.81 -1.80 -2.94
C ASN A 182 4.91 -1.94 -3.97
N VAL A 183 4.61 -1.61 -5.21
CA VAL A 183 5.54 -1.64 -6.34
C VAL A 183 5.62 -0.28 -7.01
N PHE A 184 6.69 -0.07 -7.77
CA PHE A 184 6.79 1.03 -8.71
C PHE A 184 7.35 0.58 -10.06
N ALA A 185 7.12 1.37 -11.10
CA ALA A 185 7.73 1.14 -12.40
C ALA A 185 9.28 1.19 -12.33
N ASP A 186 9.96 0.33 -13.09
CA ASP A 186 11.42 0.41 -13.23
C ASP A 186 11.83 1.79 -13.78
N GLY A 187 12.84 2.40 -13.16
CA GLY A 187 13.33 3.73 -13.54
C GLY A 187 12.89 4.86 -12.60
N VAL A 188 12.01 4.59 -11.63
CA VAL A 188 11.81 5.50 -10.49
C VAL A 188 13.14 5.74 -9.79
N THR A 189 13.39 6.99 -9.41
CA THR A 189 14.57 7.46 -8.70
C THR A 189 14.21 7.99 -7.32
N SER A 190 15.21 8.03 -6.44
CA SER A 190 15.08 8.70 -5.15
C SER A 190 14.87 10.20 -5.37
N ASN A 191 13.91 10.76 -4.64
CA ASN A 191 13.68 12.18 -4.47
C ASN A 191 13.93 12.59 -3.01
N PHE A 192 14.73 11.83 -2.27
CA PHE A 192 14.98 12.09 -0.86
C PHE A 192 15.84 13.35 -0.66
N GLU A 193 15.30 14.33 0.06
CA GLU A 193 15.98 15.60 0.38
C GLU A 193 16.24 15.78 1.89
N GLY A 194 16.06 14.73 2.68
CA GLY A 194 16.04 14.80 4.15
C GLY A 194 14.63 14.76 4.72
N GLY A 195 14.53 14.54 6.04
CA GLY A 195 13.27 14.49 6.78
C GLY A 195 12.80 13.09 7.18
N HIS A 196 11.66 13.05 7.89
CA HIS A 196 11.06 11.83 8.43
C HIS A 196 9.83 11.44 7.61
N SER A 197 9.91 10.32 6.89
CA SER A 197 8.77 9.65 6.25
C SER A 197 8.87 8.15 6.51
N PRO A 198 7.75 7.40 6.47
CA PRO A 198 7.80 5.95 6.59
C PRO A 198 8.80 5.36 5.60
N GLY A 199 9.66 4.47 6.09
CA GLY A 199 10.76 3.90 5.33
C GLY A 199 11.98 4.80 5.06
N THR A 200 12.08 6.04 5.54
CA THR A 200 13.28 6.90 5.28
C THR A 200 14.37 6.83 6.36
N GLU A 201 14.18 6.04 7.42
CA GLU A 201 15.17 5.95 8.52
C GLU A 201 15.92 4.62 8.52
N ASN A 202 15.23 3.53 8.18
CA ASN A 202 15.71 2.15 8.34
C ASN A 202 15.58 1.31 7.07
N PHE A 203 15.09 1.90 5.98
CA PHE A 203 15.17 1.33 4.64
C PHE A 203 16.39 1.91 3.94
N PRO A 204 17.12 1.14 3.11
CA PRO A 204 18.26 1.68 2.37
C PRO A 204 17.80 2.78 1.42
N MET A 205 18.16 4.00 1.81
CA MET A 205 17.94 5.19 1.02
C MET A 205 19.03 5.32 -0.03
N LEU A 206 18.62 5.82 -1.19
CA LEU A 206 19.54 6.20 -2.24
C LEU A 206 19.62 7.73 -2.31
N PRO A 207 20.79 8.29 -2.66
CA PRO A 207 20.92 9.71 -2.94
C PRO A 207 19.88 10.20 -3.95
N LYS A 208 19.45 11.46 -3.84
CA LYS A 208 18.51 12.06 -4.79
C LYS A 208 19.01 11.89 -6.23
N GLY A 209 18.13 11.43 -7.11
CA GLY A 209 18.41 11.18 -8.52
C GLY A 209 18.88 9.76 -8.82
N GLU A 210 19.31 8.99 -7.81
CA GLU A 210 19.72 7.60 -8.00
C GLU A 210 18.52 6.70 -8.26
N LYS A 211 18.69 5.75 -9.19
CA LYS A 211 17.64 4.79 -9.54
C LYS A 211 17.36 3.86 -8.37
N MET A 212 16.08 3.73 -8.01
CA MET A 212 15.59 2.81 -6.99
C MET A 212 15.68 1.36 -7.50
N ALA A 213 16.83 0.73 -7.25
CA ALA A 213 17.18 -0.60 -7.75
C ALA A 213 18.10 -1.35 -6.75
N GLY A 214 18.44 -2.59 -7.07
CA GLY A 214 19.30 -3.46 -6.26
C GLY A 214 18.51 -4.38 -5.34
N ASP A 215 19.18 -5.00 -4.39
CA ASP A 215 18.62 -6.09 -3.56
C ASP A 215 17.47 -5.64 -2.66
N PHE A 216 17.32 -4.34 -2.42
CA PHE A 216 16.22 -3.78 -1.64
C PHE A 216 15.05 -3.27 -2.49
N TYR A 217 15.28 -3.13 -3.79
CA TYR A 217 14.27 -2.78 -4.79
C TYR A 217 14.37 -3.76 -5.98
N PRO A 218 14.21 -5.07 -5.73
CA PRO A 218 14.39 -6.09 -6.75
C PRO A 218 13.42 -5.90 -7.90
N LEU A 219 13.87 -6.24 -9.12
CA LEU A 219 12.99 -6.34 -10.28
C LEU A 219 12.08 -7.56 -10.08
N LEU A 220 10.77 -7.32 -10.04
CA LEU A 220 9.79 -8.40 -9.85
C LEU A 220 9.27 -8.91 -11.18
N PHE A 221 9.10 -8.00 -12.14
CA PHE A 221 8.56 -8.33 -13.45
C PHE A 221 9.24 -7.57 -14.58
N ASP A 222 9.76 -8.32 -15.57
CA ASP A 222 10.14 -7.83 -16.88
C ASP A 222 9.35 -8.59 -17.95
N PRO A 223 8.36 -7.96 -18.61
CA PRO A 223 7.53 -8.63 -19.59
C PRO A 223 8.33 -9.14 -20.78
N ALA A 224 9.42 -8.47 -21.17
CA ALA A 224 10.24 -8.91 -22.30
C ALA A 224 10.97 -10.22 -21.97
N GLU A 225 11.47 -10.36 -20.75
CA GLU A 225 12.18 -11.58 -20.32
C GLU A 225 11.22 -12.72 -19.97
N GLN A 226 10.10 -12.42 -19.30
CA GLN A 226 9.21 -13.44 -18.74
C GLN A 226 8.07 -13.85 -19.67
N LEU A 227 7.63 -12.96 -20.57
CA LEU A 227 6.53 -13.23 -21.49
C LEU A 227 6.99 -13.33 -22.95
N GLY A 228 8.11 -12.70 -23.32
CA GLY A 228 8.57 -12.64 -24.71
C GLY A 228 7.48 -12.04 -25.61
N GLU A 229 7.18 -12.71 -26.72
CA GLU A 229 6.15 -12.29 -27.69
C GLU A 229 4.73 -12.24 -27.10
N LEU A 230 4.47 -12.94 -25.98
CA LEU A 230 3.15 -12.89 -25.33
C LEU A 230 2.87 -11.51 -24.69
N ALA A 231 3.90 -10.72 -24.39
CA ALA A 231 3.74 -9.39 -23.82
C ALA A 231 2.84 -8.51 -24.70
N ASP A 232 3.00 -8.58 -26.02
CA ASP A 232 2.23 -7.78 -26.99
C ASP A 232 0.74 -8.19 -27.07
N THR A 233 0.39 -9.36 -26.51
CA THR A 233 -0.99 -9.87 -26.48
C THR A 233 -1.75 -9.49 -25.22
N ILE A 234 -1.04 -9.06 -24.17
CA ILE A 234 -1.63 -8.75 -22.87
C ILE A 234 -1.93 -7.25 -22.80
N LYS A 235 -3.21 -6.91 -22.74
CA LYS A 235 -3.64 -5.51 -22.59
C LYS A 235 -3.21 -4.95 -21.24
N THR A 236 -2.74 -3.71 -21.28
CA THR A 236 -2.33 -2.91 -20.14
C THR A 236 -3.19 -1.65 -20.04
N ILE A 237 -2.95 -0.86 -18.98
CA ILE A 237 -3.56 0.47 -18.81
C ILE A 237 -3.23 1.45 -19.94
N ASN A 238 -2.20 1.18 -20.74
CA ASN A 238 -1.84 2.02 -21.89
C ASN A 238 -2.75 1.76 -23.11
N ASP A 239 -3.57 0.70 -23.08
CA ASP A 239 -4.43 0.26 -24.19
C ASP A 239 -5.91 0.65 -24.01
N VAL A 240 -6.23 1.42 -22.95
CA VAL A 240 -7.59 1.83 -22.55
C VAL A 240 -7.80 3.34 -22.57
#